data_AF-A0A520MVX9-F1
#
_entry.id   AF-A0A520MVX9-F1
#
_cell.length_a   1.000
_cell.length_b   1.000
_cell.length_c   1.000
_cell.angle_alpha   90.00
_cell.angle_beta   90.00
_cell.angle_gamma   90.00
#
_symmetry.space_group_name_H-M   'P 1'
#
loop_
_entity.id
_entity.type
_entity.pdbx_description
1 polymer ?
#
loop_
_entity_poly.entity_id
_entity_poly.type
_entity_poly.pdbx_seq_one_letter_code
_entity_poly.pdbx_strand_id
1 'polypeptide(L)'
;METSQHLFKELETAEKLFSDGSIKNAQKKVRNVLKESRTLTNIPKKLKHKLNSALSQSRYFDDISSFATNPKRDNLISKIKELIASPLDNPKKHAHLIHEIQTQWQLLDLSSKPASKSQWIEFNKLTNNAWEPCKEYFNEIKEIKVKNAKEREKII
;
A
#
# COMPACT_ATOMS: atom_id res chain seq x y z
N MET A 1 1.87 -32.05 -21.78
CA MET A 1 3.29 -31.91 -21.36
C MET A 1 3.78 -30.46 -21.46
N GLU A 2 3.37 -29.72 -22.50
CA GLU A 2 3.77 -28.32 -22.74
C GLU A 2 3.40 -27.34 -21.60
N THR A 3 2.22 -27.50 -20.98
CA THR A 3 1.74 -26.61 -19.90
C THR A 3 2.68 -26.63 -18.69
N SER A 4 3.16 -27.81 -18.29
CA SER A 4 4.12 -27.93 -17.18
C SER A 4 5.47 -27.30 -17.53
N GLN A 5 5.92 -27.40 -18.77
CA GLN A 5 7.19 -26.84 -19.24
C GLN A 5 7.17 -25.30 -19.25
N HIS A 6 6.06 -24.70 -19.67
CA HIS A 6 5.84 -23.25 -19.55
C HIS A 6 5.93 -22.77 -18.10
N LEU A 7 5.26 -23.47 -17.16
CA LEU A 7 5.28 -23.09 -15.74
C LEU A 7 6.69 -23.19 -15.12
N PHE A 8 7.51 -24.15 -15.55
CA PHE A 8 8.92 -24.22 -15.13
C PHE A 8 9.72 -23.00 -15.61
N LYS A 9 9.55 -22.59 -16.87
CA LYS A 9 10.23 -21.43 -17.44
C LYS A 9 9.82 -20.12 -16.75
N GLU A 10 8.54 -20.00 -16.40
CA GLU A 10 8.03 -18.86 -15.62
C GLU A 10 8.63 -18.81 -14.20
N LEU A 11 8.82 -19.96 -13.55
CA LEU A 11 9.52 -20.03 -12.25
C LEU A 11 11.00 -19.70 -12.36
N GLU A 12 11.70 -20.14 -13.41
CA GLU A 12 13.10 -19.75 -13.67
C GLU A 12 13.24 -18.25 -13.90
N THR A 13 12.26 -17.66 -14.59
CA THR A 13 12.20 -16.21 -14.79
C THR A 13 11.98 -15.50 -13.45
N ALA A 14 11.11 -16.02 -12.59
CA ALA A 14 10.90 -15.48 -11.26
C ALA A 14 12.16 -15.56 -10.38
N GLU A 15 12.91 -16.66 -10.43
CA GLU A 15 14.19 -16.83 -9.73
C GLU A 15 15.22 -15.78 -10.16
N LYS A 16 15.37 -15.53 -11.48
CA LYS A 16 16.22 -14.46 -12.00
C LYS A 16 15.78 -13.09 -11.50
N LEU A 17 14.49 -12.79 -11.59
CA LEU A 17 13.94 -11.52 -11.10
C LEU A 17 14.17 -11.31 -9.59
N PHE A 18 14.15 -12.37 -8.78
CA PHE A 18 14.51 -12.26 -7.36
C PHE A 18 15.98 -11.93 -7.18
N SER A 19 16.89 -12.58 -7.92
CA SER A 19 18.33 -12.32 -7.87
C SER A 19 18.67 -10.90 -8.35
N ASP A 20 17.96 -10.41 -9.35
CA ASP A 20 18.14 -9.06 -9.91
C ASP A 20 17.50 -7.95 -9.04
N GLY A 21 16.89 -8.31 -7.90
CA GLY A 21 16.21 -7.36 -7.01
C GLY A 21 14.84 -6.87 -7.52
N SER A 22 14.35 -7.39 -8.64
CA SER A 22 13.01 -7.12 -9.19
C SER A 22 11.89 -7.87 -8.45
N ILE A 23 11.84 -7.69 -7.13
CA ILE A 23 11.04 -8.51 -6.20
C ILE A 23 9.55 -8.54 -6.56
N LYS A 24 8.92 -7.37 -6.78
CA LYS A 24 7.48 -7.30 -7.10
C LYS A 24 7.12 -8.08 -8.37
N ASN A 25 7.98 -8.00 -9.39
CA ASN A 25 7.78 -8.71 -10.64
C ASN A 25 7.95 -10.22 -10.46
N ALA A 26 8.98 -10.64 -9.71
CA ALA A 26 9.18 -12.05 -9.35
C ALA A 26 7.97 -12.62 -8.61
N GLN A 27 7.51 -11.95 -7.55
CA GLN A 27 6.35 -12.38 -6.78
C GLN A 27 5.07 -12.43 -7.62
N LYS A 28 4.86 -11.49 -8.56
CA LYS A 28 3.73 -11.53 -9.50
C LYS A 28 3.78 -12.79 -10.36
N LYS A 29 4.95 -13.16 -10.88
CA LYS A 29 5.16 -14.39 -11.65
C LYS A 29 4.87 -15.63 -10.80
N VAL A 30 5.39 -15.71 -9.57
CA VAL A 30 5.09 -16.80 -8.65
C VAL A 30 3.60 -16.94 -8.37
N ARG A 31 2.87 -15.82 -8.15
CA ARG A 31 1.42 -15.84 -7.93
C ARG A 31 0.65 -16.33 -9.17
N ASN A 32 1.08 -15.95 -10.37
CA ASN A 32 0.49 -16.43 -11.62
C ASN A 32 0.69 -17.93 -11.79
N VAL A 33 1.92 -18.42 -11.62
CA VAL A 33 2.23 -19.86 -11.65
C VAL A 33 1.44 -20.61 -10.60
N LEU A 34 1.28 -20.07 -9.38
CA LEU A 34 0.45 -20.68 -8.35
C LEU A 34 -1.02 -20.80 -8.81
N LYS A 35 -1.58 -19.74 -9.39
CA LYS A 35 -2.96 -19.73 -9.91
C LYS A 35 -3.15 -20.76 -11.02
N GLU A 36 -2.23 -20.80 -11.98
CA GLU A 36 -2.25 -21.75 -13.10
C GLU A 36 -2.00 -23.19 -12.61
N SER A 37 -1.13 -23.39 -11.62
CA SER A 37 -0.86 -24.74 -11.08
C SER A 37 -2.11 -25.38 -10.46
N ARG A 38 -3.05 -24.58 -9.95
CA ARG A 38 -4.31 -25.05 -9.34
C ARG A 38 -5.33 -25.53 -10.38
N THR A 39 -5.16 -25.19 -11.65
CA THR A 39 -6.04 -25.67 -12.73
C THR A 39 -5.58 -27.02 -13.30
N LEU A 40 -4.36 -27.46 -12.98
CA LEU A 40 -3.88 -28.80 -13.35
C LEU A 40 -4.53 -29.87 -12.47
N THR A 41 -5.00 -30.93 -13.11
CA THR A 41 -5.54 -32.13 -12.44
C THR A 41 -4.46 -32.88 -11.64
N ASN A 42 -3.21 -32.83 -12.09
CA ASN A 42 -2.07 -33.39 -11.38
C ASN A 42 -0.82 -32.53 -11.58
N ILE A 43 -0.22 -32.10 -10.47
CA ILE A 43 0.99 -31.26 -10.47
C ILE A 43 2.22 -32.17 -10.36
N PRO A 44 3.14 -32.17 -11.33
CA PRO A 44 4.39 -32.93 -11.24
C PRO A 44 5.17 -32.57 -9.96
N LYS A 45 5.70 -33.59 -9.27
CA LYS A 45 6.43 -33.41 -7.99
C LYS A 45 7.55 -32.36 -8.11
N LYS A 46 8.33 -32.39 -9.20
CA LYS A 46 9.39 -31.40 -9.49
C LYS A 46 8.84 -29.97 -9.57
N LEU A 47 7.70 -29.77 -10.23
CA LEU A 47 7.07 -28.46 -10.37
C LEU A 47 6.58 -27.95 -9.01
N LYS A 48 5.96 -28.83 -8.22
CA LYS A 48 5.52 -28.53 -6.85
C LYS A 48 6.69 -28.09 -5.96
N HIS A 49 7.83 -28.79 -6.00
CA HIS A 49 9.01 -28.41 -5.24
C HIS A 49 9.55 -27.04 -5.64
N LYS A 50 9.67 -26.78 -6.95
CA LYS A 50 10.16 -25.49 -7.45
C LYS A 50 9.21 -24.34 -7.09
N LEU A 51 7.91 -24.54 -7.26
CA LEU A 51 6.89 -23.58 -6.85
C LEU A 51 6.94 -23.29 -5.34
N ASN A 52 7.09 -24.31 -4.50
CA ASN A 52 7.22 -24.14 -3.06
C ASN A 52 8.49 -23.36 -2.67
N SER A 53 9.61 -23.60 -3.36
CA SER A 53 10.85 -22.84 -3.18
C SER A 53 10.64 -21.35 -3.50
N ALA A 54 10.06 -21.06 -4.67
CA ALA A 54 9.77 -19.69 -5.09
C ALA A 54 8.74 -18.99 -4.17
N LEU A 55 7.77 -19.73 -3.62
CA LEU A 55 6.85 -19.22 -2.60
C LEU A 55 7.55 -18.90 -1.28
N SER A 56 8.49 -19.73 -0.86
CA SER A 56 9.32 -19.47 0.33
C SER A 56 10.14 -18.19 0.14
N GLN A 57 10.78 -18.03 -1.01
CA GLN A 57 11.55 -16.84 -1.36
C GLN A 57 10.65 -15.58 -1.40
N SER A 58 9.44 -15.69 -1.95
CA SER A 58 8.45 -14.60 -1.91
C SER A 58 8.12 -14.18 -0.48
N ARG A 59 7.94 -15.12 0.45
CA ARG A 59 7.65 -14.84 1.86
C ARG A 59 8.84 -14.20 2.57
N TYR A 60 10.04 -14.69 2.32
CA TYR A 60 11.27 -14.11 2.87
C TYR A 60 11.40 -12.61 2.53
N PHE A 61 11.18 -12.22 1.27
CA PHE A 61 11.20 -10.81 0.89
C PHE A 61 10.05 -10.00 1.48
N ASP A 62 8.87 -10.61 1.62
CA ASP A 62 7.75 -9.99 2.32
C ASP A 62 8.09 -9.71 3.79
N ASP A 63 8.79 -10.63 4.47
CA ASP A 63 9.16 -10.49 5.88
C ASP A 63 10.25 -9.43 6.07
N ILE A 64 11.28 -9.41 5.20
CA ILE A 64 12.28 -8.33 5.19
C ILE A 64 11.60 -6.98 4.97
N SER A 65 10.70 -6.92 3.98
CA SER A 65 10.00 -5.67 3.67
C SER A 65 9.17 -5.20 4.87
N SER A 66 8.42 -6.08 5.50
CA SER A 66 7.63 -5.77 6.71
C SER A 66 8.53 -5.32 7.85
N PHE A 67 9.65 -6.00 8.08
CA PHE A 67 10.60 -5.65 9.15
C PHE A 67 11.11 -4.22 9.00
N ALA A 68 11.41 -3.79 7.77
CA ALA A 68 11.89 -2.44 7.50
C ALA A 68 10.78 -1.36 7.56
N THR A 69 9.55 -1.68 7.16
CA THR A 69 8.49 -0.66 7.00
C THR A 69 7.48 -0.60 8.14
N ASN A 70 7.28 -1.66 8.91
CA ASN A 70 6.36 -1.64 10.05
C ASN A 70 6.75 -0.62 11.12
N PRO A 71 8.02 -0.50 11.56
CA PRO A 71 8.41 0.53 12.52
C PRO A 71 8.14 1.96 12.00
N LYS A 72 8.28 2.17 10.69
CA LYS A 72 7.98 3.46 10.06
C LYS A 72 6.48 3.76 10.09
N ARG A 73 5.63 2.76 9.87
CA ARG A 73 4.17 2.88 10.01
C ARG A 73 3.76 3.19 11.44
N ASP A 74 4.36 2.51 12.41
CA ASP A 74 4.08 2.73 13.82
C ASP A 74 4.48 4.16 14.25
N ASN A 75 5.58 4.69 13.69
CA ASN A 75 5.96 6.09 13.84
C ASN A 75 4.92 7.05 13.22
N LEU A 76 4.37 6.76 12.05
CA LEU A 76 3.31 7.57 11.44
C LEU A 76 2.02 7.55 12.27
N ILE A 77 1.66 6.39 12.82
CA ILE A 77 0.54 6.24 13.76
C ILE A 77 0.78 7.06 15.03
N SER A 78 2.00 7.09 15.54
CA SER A 78 2.35 7.89 16.72
C SER A 78 2.26 9.39 16.42
N LYS A 79 2.80 9.84 15.27
CA LYS A 79 2.70 11.24 14.82
C LYS A 79 1.25 11.73 14.69
N ILE A 80 0.37 10.90 14.11
CA ILE A 80 -1.04 11.31 13.97
C ILE A 80 -1.75 11.32 15.33
N LYS A 81 -1.40 10.42 16.27
CA LYS A 81 -1.92 10.43 17.64
C LYS A 81 -1.49 11.70 18.38
N GLU A 82 -0.23 12.11 18.26
CA GLU A 82 0.27 13.37 18.81
C GLU A 82 -0.47 14.58 18.22
N LEU A 83 -0.68 14.59 16.90
CA LEU A 83 -1.40 15.66 16.22
C LEU A 83 -2.87 15.77 16.66
N ILE A 84 -3.52 14.64 16.98
CA ILE A 84 -4.88 14.63 17.57
C ILE A 84 -4.86 15.14 19.01
N ALA A 85 -3.87 14.72 19.82
CA ALA A 85 -3.76 15.10 21.22
C ALA A 85 -3.40 16.59 21.40
N SER A 86 -2.67 17.16 20.44
CA SER A 86 -2.30 18.57 20.42
C SER A 86 -2.50 19.15 19.02
N PRO A 87 -3.75 19.50 18.67
CA PRO A 87 -4.06 20.13 17.39
C PRO A 87 -3.33 21.46 17.24
N LEU A 88 -3.06 21.85 16.00
CA LEU A 88 -2.45 23.15 15.72
C LEU A 88 -3.55 24.20 15.58
N ASP A 89 -3.32 25.39 16.13
CA ASP A 89 -4.25 26.51 16.05
C ASP A 89 -4.55 26.96 14.61
N ASN A 90 -3.63 26.71 13.68
CA ASN A 90 -3.80 27.06 12.27
C ASN A 90 -4.35 25.84 11.49
N PRO A 91 -5.62 25.87 11.02
CA PRO A 91 -6.24 24.74 10.34
C PRO A 91 -5.53 24.34 9.03
N LYS A 92 -4.95 25.31 8.30
CA LYS A 92 -4.19 24.99 7.08
C LYS A 92 -2.92 24.21 7.38
N LYS A 93 -2.17 24.63 8.42
CA LYS A 93 -0.94 23.93 8.83
C LYS A 93 -1.26 22.54 9.37
N HIS A 94 -2.31 22.43 10.17
CA HIS A 94 -2.80 21.14 10.68
C HIS A 94 -3.14 20.17 9.54
N ALA A 95 -3.97 20.62 8.59
CA ALA A 95 -4.32 19.85 7.40
C ALA A 95 -3.11 19.43 6.56
N HIS A 96 -2.14 20.32 6.39
CA HIS A 96 -0.91 20.01 5.65
C HIS A 96 -0.13 18.88 6.32
N LEU A 97 0.00 18.88 7.65
CA LEU A 97 0.66 17.79 8.37
C LEU A 97 -0.08 16.47 8.24
N ILE A 98 -1.42 16.48 8.30
CA ILE A 98 -2.20 15.26 8.08
C ILE A 98 -1.93 14.70 6.68
N HIS A 99 -1.96 15.55 5.66
CA HIS A 99 -1.63 15.14 4.29
C HIS A 99 -0.21 14.61 4.16
N GLU A 100 0.78 15.25 4.78
CA GLU A 100 2.16 14.78 4.76
C GLU A 100 2.29 13.37 5.35
N ILE A 101 1.62 13.11 6.48
CA ILE A 101 1.57 11.79 7.13
C ILE A 101 0.91 10.76 6.19
N GLN A 102 -0.22 11.11 5.56
CA GLN A 102 -0.91 10.25 4.58
C GLN A 102 -0.02 9.95 3.37
N THR A 103 0.69 10.94 2.83
CA THR A 103 1.62 10.76 1.71
C THR A 103 2.78 9.84 2.11
N GLN A 104 3.37 10.03 3.29
CA GLN A 104 4.42 9.12 3.79
C GLN A 104 3.90 7.69 3.92
N TRP A 105 2.67 7.49 4.40
CA TRP A 105 2.04 6.17 4.45
C TRP A 105 1.89 5.55 3.06
N GLN A 106 1.34 6.29 2.10
CA GLN A 106 1.15 5.84 0.72
C GLN A 106 2.48 5.46 0.06
N LEU A 107 3.54 6.24 0.30
CA LEU A 107 4.88 5.95 -0.20
C LEU A 107 5.43 4.63 0.36
N LEU A 108 5.18 4.31 1.63
CA LEU A 108 5.55 3.02 2.21
C LEU A 108 4.81 1.87 1.54
N ASP A 109 3.51 2.01 1.24
CA ASP A 109 2.72 0.97 0.56
C ASP A 109 3.13 0.79 -0.91
N LEU A 110 3.56 1.87 -1.58
CA LEU A 110 4.05 1.83 -2.96
C LEU A 110 5.46 1.24 -3.08
N SER A 111 6.34 1.52 -2.11
CA SER A 111 7.74 1.09 -2.14
C SER A 111 7.98 -0.28 -1.51
N SER A 112 7.04 -0.79 -0.70
CA SER A 112 7.24 -1.99 0.10
C SER A 112 6.01 -2.91 0.10
N LYS A 113 6.00 -3.95 0.94
CA LYS A 113 4.82 -4.74 1.26
C LYS A 113 3.77 -3.84 1.90
N PRO A 114 2.51 -3.84 1.42
CA PRO A 114 1.44 -3.01 1.99
C PRO A 114 1.21 -3.27 3.48
N ALA A 115 0.69 -2.27 4.17
CA ALA A 115 0.30 -2.37 5.57
C ALA A 115 -0.66 -3.56 5.80
N SER A 116 -0.62 -4.12 7.00
CA SER A 116 -1.64 -5.09 7.40
C SER A 116 -3.01 -4.43 7.47
N LYS A 117 -4.07 -5.24 7.35
CA LYS A 117 -5.46 -4.75 7.46
C LYS A 117 -5.70 -4.00 8.77
N SER A 118 -5.15 -4.50 9.89
CA SER A 118 -5.32 -3.86 11.20
C SER A 118 -4.62 -2.50 11.27
N GLN A 119 -3.37 -2.42 10.80
CA GLN A 119 -2.60 -1.17 10.73
C GLN A 119 -3.31 -0.12 9.88
N TRP A 120 -3.84 -0.51 8.71
CA TRP A 120 -4.60 0.40 7.86
C TRP A 120 -5.88 0.91 8.54
N ILE A 121 -6.65 0.02 9.17
CA ILE A 121 -7.90 0.42 9.87
C ILE A 121 -7.59 1.40 11.00
N GLU A 122 -6.57 1.14 11.81
CA GLU A 122 -6.16 2.05 12.88
C GLU A 122 -5.71 3.41 12.31
N PHE A 123 -4.80 3.40 11.34
CA PHE A 123 -4.30 4.62 10.71
C PHE A 123 -5.41 5.45 10.08
N ASN A 124 -6.32 4.82 9.33
CA ASN A 124 -7.44 5.50 8.68
C ASN A 124 -8.41 6.12 9.70
N LYS A 125 -8.70 5.39 10.79
CA LYS A 125 -9.51 5.93 11.89
C LYS A 125 -8.87 7.17 12.52
N LEU A 126 -7.59 7.09 12.88
CA LEU A 126 -6.86 8.22 13.48
C LEU A 126 -6.81 9.42 12.54
N THR A 127 -6.52 9.16 11.26
CA THR A 127 -6.45 10.21 10.26
C THR A 127 -7.79 10.94 10.10
N ASN A 128 -8.91 10.22 10.09
CA ASN A 128 -10.24 10.83 10.05
C ASN A 128 -10.51 11.71 11.27
N ASN A 129 -10.11 11.25 12.47
CA ASN A 129 -10.25 12.03 13.69
C ASN A 129 -9.37 13.29 13.65
N ALA A 130 -8.16 13.21 13.11
CA ALA A 130 -7.27 14.37 12.97
C ALA A 130 -7.86 15.45 12.05
N TRP A 131 -8.76 15.12 11.13
CA TRP A 131 -9.43 16.11 10.28
C TRP A 131 -10.56 16.89 10.98
N GLU A 132 -11.05 16.42 12.13
CA GLU A 132 -12.20 17.04 12.83
C GLU A 132 -11.98 18.53 13.15
N PRO A 133 -10.83 18.97 13.70
CA PRO A 133 -10.58 20.39 14.01
C PRO A 133 -10.54 21.29 12.76
N CYS A 134 -10.28 20.72 11.58
CA CYS A 134 -10.21 21.47 10.33
C CYS A 134 -11.56 21.54 9.59
N LYS A 135 -12.55 20.76 10.03
CA LYS A 135 -13.78 20.52 9.27
C LYS A 135 -14.58 21.81 9.03
N GLU A 136 -14.77 22.61 10.07
CA GLU A 136 -15.50 23.88 10.00
C GLU A 136 -14.82 24.88 9.06
N TYR A 137 -13.50 25.06 9.23
CA TYR A 137 -12.68 25.93 8.39
C TYR A 137 -12.80 25.61 6.89
N PHE A 138 -12.72 24.34 6.51
CA PHE A 138 -12.83 23.95 5.10
C PHE A 138 -14.26 23.97 4.56
N ASN A 139 -15.27 23.79 5.42
CA ASN A 139 -16.67 23.96 5.03
C ASN A 139 -16.93 25.42 4.65
N GLU A 140 -16.49 26.38 5.46
CA GLU A 140 -16.62 27.82 5.16
C GLU A 140 -15.92 28.18 3.84
N ILE A 141 -14.68 27.70 3.62
CA ILE A 141 -13.98 27.90 2.35
C ILE A 141 -14.76 27.32 1.17
N LYS A 142 -15.35 26.13 1.34
CA LYS A 142 -16.13 25.47 0.29
C LYS A 142 -17.36 26.28 -0.07
N GLU A 143 -18.07 26.82 0.93
CA GLU A 143 -19.24 27.69 0.71
C GLU A 143 -18.87 28.97 -0.04
N ILE A 144 -17.77 29.63 0.35
CA ILE A 144 -17.25 30.81 -0.35
C ILE A 144 -16.94 30.48 -1.81
N LYS A 145 -16.27 29.36 -2.08
CA LYS A 145 -15.96 28.91 -3.45
C LYS A 145 -17.21 28.67 -4.28
N VAL A 146 -18.23 28.04 -3.71
CA VAL A 146 -19.52 27.80 -4.38
C VAL A 146 -20.23 29.12 -4.68
N LYS A 147 -20.23 30.07 -3.73
CA LYS A 147 -20.82 31.40 -3.94
C LYS A 147 -20.11 32.14 -5.07
N ASN A 148 -18.77 32.17 -5.05
CA ASN A 148 -17.97 32.83 -6.10
C ASN A 148 -18.17 32.18 -7.48
N ALA A 149 -18.32 30.85 -7.54
CA ALA A 149 -18.63 30.15 -8.79
C ALA A 149 -20.00 30.59 -9.35
N LYS A 150 -21.03 30.64 -8.51
CA LYS A 150 -22.37 31.12 -8.90
C LYS A 150 -22.38 32.59 -9.32
N GLU A 151 -21.54 33.43 -8.71
CA GLU A 151 -21.41 34.84 -9.11
C GLU A 151 -20.74 34.99 -10.48
N ARG A 152 -19.74 34.16 -10.80
CA ARG A 152 -19.11 34.14 -12.14
C ARG A 152 -20.08 33.71 -13.23
N GLU A 153 -20.93 32.72 -12.96
CA GLU A 153 -21.97 32.28 -13.91
C GLU A 153 -22.98 33.37 -14.27
N LYS A 154 -23.15 34.40 -13.42
CA LYS A 154 -24.07 35.53 -13.70
C LYS A 154 -23.46 36.62 -14.58
N ILE A 155 -22.14 36.58 -14.80
CA ILE A 155 -21.39 37.59 -15.55
C ILE A 155 -21.03 37.09 -16.96
N ILE A 156 -21.33 35.81 -17.26
CA ILE A 156 -21.17 35.15 -18.57
C ILE A 156 -22.55 35.02 -19.22
#